data_AF-A0A1G6DNI6-F1
#
_entry.id   AF-A0A1G6DNI6-F1
#
_cell.length_a   1.000
_cell.length_b   1.000
_cell.length_c   1.000
_cell.angle_alpha   90.00
_cell.angle_beta   90.00
_cell.angle_gamma   90.00
#
_symmetry.space_group_name_H-M   'P 1'
#
loop_
_entity.id
_entity.type
_entity.pdbx_description
1 polymer ?
#
loop_
_entity_poly.entity_id
_entity_poly.type
_entity_poly.pdbx_seq_one_letter_code
_entity_poly.pdbx_strand_id
1 'polypeptide(L)'
;MGQLQVETCEIEGLKVITPQVFGDERGYFMETYSKRDFEKIGIPMEFVQDNQSASKKGVLRGLHFQKNFPQDKLVRAIKGEVFDVAVDLREGSATFGKWFGVVLSAENKKQFFIPKGFAHGFMVMSDYAEFAYKCTDFYHPDDEGGILFKDPEIGVEWPYEDESELTLSDKDTKWGTLSDYKKDRGVK
;
A
#
# COMPACT_ATOMS: atom_id res chain seq x y z
N MET A 1 15.44 20.25 9.71
CA MET A 1 14.80 18.91 9.82
C MET A 1 14.13 18.62 8.49
N GLY A 2 14.25 17.37 8.02
CA GLY A 2 14.26 17.01 6.60
C GLY A 2 13.04 17.51 5.82
N GLN A 3 13.27 18.02 4.62
CA GLN A 3 12.18 18.39 3.71
C GLN A 3 11.55 17.11 3.16
N LEU A 4 10.27 16.89 3.45
CA LEU A 4 9.46 15.86 2.78
C LEU A 4 8.92 16.46 1.49
N GLN A 5 9.12 15.78 0.37
CA GLN A 5 8.39 16.08 -0.86
C GLN A 5 7.15 15.20 -0.91
N VAL A 6 6.00 15.80 -1.19
CA VAL A 6 4.71 15.10 -1.24
C VAL A 6 4.10 15.32 -2.61
N GLU A 7 3.84 14.23 -3.31
CA GLU A 7 3.15 14.24 -4.60
C GLU A 7 1.64 14.06 -4.37
N THR A 8 0.84 14.84 -5.09
CA THR A 8 -0.62 14.69 -5.10
C THR A 8 -1.00 13.48 -5.94
N CYS A 9 -1.81 12.58 -5.38
CA CYS A 9 -2.41 11.46 -6.10
C CYS A 9 -3.78 11.87 -6.65
N GLU A 10 -4.23 11.21 -7.73
CA GLU A 10 -5.56 11.47 -8.33
C GLU A 10 -6.72 11.03 -7.42
N ILE A 11 -6.45 10.15 -6.44
CA ILE A 11 -7.41 9.71 -5.44
C ILE A 11 -7.13 10.41 -4.12
N GLU A 12 -8.16 11.10 -3.58
CA GLU A 12 -8.05 11.91 -2.38
C GLU A 12 -7.56 11.11 -1.17
N GLY A 13 -6.59 11.66 -0.43
CA GLY A 13 -6.07 11.10 0.82
C GLY A 13 -4.79 10.29 0.64
N LEU A 14 -4.56 9.73 -0.55
CA LEU A 14 -3.29 9.08 -0.89
C LEU A 14 -2.16 10.12 -1.01
N LYS A 15 -0.96 9.73 -0.57
CA LYS A 15 0.24 10.57 -0.68
C LYS A 15 1.45 9.71 -1.02
N VAL A 16 2.19 10.09 -2.07
CA VAL A 16 3.53 9.57 -2.32
C VAL A 16 4.53 10.54 -1.69
N ILE A 17 5.36 10.04 -0.78
CA ILE A 17 6.23 10.84 0.08
C ILE A 17 7.67 10.46 -0.20
N THR A 18 8.48 11.43 -0.60
CA THR A 18 9.92 11.25 -0.79
C THR A 18 10.67 11.93 0.35
N PRO A 19 11.34 11.15 1.24
CA PRO A 19 12.16 11.71 2.30
C PRO A 19 13.46 12.29 1.74
N GLN A 20 14.01 13.29 2.42
CA GLN A 20 15.36 13.75 2.14
C GLN A 20 16.40 12.68 2.52
N VAL A 21 17.31 12.39 1.60
CA VAL A 21 18.39 11.40 1.78
C VAL A 21 19.73 12.13 1.88
N PHE A 22 20.50 11.83 2.92
CA PHE A 22 21.82 12.37 3.16
C PHE A 22 22.85 11.26 2.94
N GLY A 23 23.59 11.32 1.84
CA GLY A 23 24.62 10.33 1.50
C GLY A 23 26.04 10.84 1.77
N ASP A 24 26.93 9.94 2.18
CA ASP A 24 28.38 10.16 2.28
C ASP A 24 29.15 8.85 2.03
N GLU A 25 30.48 8.84 2.16
CA GLU A 25 31.29 7.64 1.90
C GLU A 25 30.94 6.41 2.75
N ARG A 26 30.20 6.59 3.86
CA ARG A 26 29.76 5.50 4.75
C ARG A 26 28.45 4.86 4.31
N GLY A 27 27.70 5.52 3.42
CA GLY A 27 26.37 5.11 2.98
C GLY A 27 25.39 6.27 2.94
N TYR A 28 24.18 6.07 3.49
CA TYR A 28 23.18 7.13 3.56
C TYR A 28 22.38 7.09 4.87
N PHE A 29 21.87 8.24 5.25
CA PHE A 29 20.93 8.45 6.33
C PHE A 29 19.67 9.11 5.79
N MET A 30 18.51 8.70 6.29
CA MET A 30 17.24 9.39 6.05
C MET A 30 16.33 9.25 7.26
N GLU A 31 15.59 10.31 7.57
CA GLU A 31 14.52 10.27 8.56
C GLU A 31 13.28 9.70 7.88
N THR A 32 12.93 8.46 8.22
CA THR A 32 11.90 7.71 7.49
C THR A 32 10.50 8.03 8.01
N TYR A 33 10.40 8.46 9.26
CA TYR A 33 9.20 8.96 9.87
C TYR A 33 9.58 9.95 10.98
N SER A 34 8.83 11.05 11.04
CA SER A 34 8.88 12.06 12.10
C SER A 34 7.44 12.47 12.34
N LYS A 35 6.92 12.29 13.56
CA LYS A 35 5.52 12.65 13.88
C LYS A 35 5.22 14.09 13.51
N ARG A 36 6.11 15.01 13.89
CA ARG A 36 6.02 16.43 13.55
C ARG A 36 6.12 16.69 12.03
N ASP A 37 7.02 15.96 11.36
CA ASP A 37 7.18 15.85 9.91
C ASP A 37 5.85 15.62 9.17
N PHE A 38 5.23 14.52 9.60
CA PHE A 38 4.05 13.92 8.98
C PHE A 38 2.77 14.67 9.32
N GLU A 39 2.64 15.20 10.54
CA GLU A 39 1.55 16.10 10.94
C GLU A 39 1.43 17.30 10.00
N LYS A 40 2.56 17.93 9.63
CA LYS A 40 2.59 19.10 8.72
C LYS A 40 2.11 18.79 7.30
N ILE A 41 2.26 17.55 6.84
CA ILE A 41 1.80 17.12 5.52
C ILE A 41 0.40 16.50 5.56
N GLY A 42 -0.30 16.62 6.68
CA GLY A 42 -1.68 16.15 6.85
C GLY A 42 -1.80 14.69 7.27
N ILE A 43 -0.80 14.14 7.95
CA ILE A 43 -0.80 12.76 8.49
C ILE A 43 -0.59 12.85 10.02
N PRO A 44 -1.63 13.23 10.80
CA PRO A 44 -1.48 13.49 12.24
C PRO A 44 -1.66 12.26 13.13
N MET A 45 -2.06 11.13 12.55
CA MET A 45 -2.30 9.87 13.23
C MET A 45 -1.03 9.29 13.88
N GLU A 46 -1.25 8.46 14.90
CA GLU A 46 -0.20 7.70 15.57
C GLU A 46 -0.10 6.29 14.97
N PHE A 47 1.12 5.90 14.59
CA PHE A 47 1.41 4.54 14.15
C PHE A 47 1.79 3.68 15.34
N VAL A 48 1.08 2.58 15.55
CA VAL A 48 1.20 1.72 16.74
C VAL A 48 1.79 0.34 16.44
N GLN A 49 1.94 -0.01 15.16
CA GLN A 49 2.48 -1.29 14.74
C GLN A 49 3.44 -1.11 13.55
N ASP A 50 4.58 -1.79 13.62
CA ASP A 50 5.55 -1.92 12.54
C ASP A 50 5.55 -3.36 12.04
N ASN A 51 5.45 -3.54 10.73
CA ASN A 51 5.47 -4.82 10.06
C ASN A 51 6.55 -4.83 8.98
N GLN A 52 7.10 -6.01 8.72
CA GLN A 52 8.08 -6.22 7.65
C GLN A 52 7.83 -7.57 6.98
N SER A 53 7.96 -7.60 5.66
CA SER A 53 7.89 -8.83 4.87
C SER A 53 9.03 -8.87 3.86
N ALA A 54 9.43 -10.08 3.50
CA ALA A 54 10.38 -10.35 2.44
C ALA A 54 9.72 -11.25 1.41
N SER A 55 9.91 -10.96 0.12
CA SER A 55 9.22 -11.65 -0.96
C SER A 55 10.12 -11.74 -2.20
N LYS A 56 10.00 -12.84 -2.95
CA LYS A 56 10.70 -13.04 -4.24
C LYS A 56 9.93 -12.35 -5.37
N LYS A 57 10.58 -12.18 -6.52
CA LYS A 57 9.94 -11.71 -7.76
C LYS A 57 8.61 -12.43 -8.05
N GLY A 58 7.62 -11.68 -8.54
CA GLY A 58 6.30 -12.21 -8.91
C GLY A 58 5.39 -12.48 -7.72
N VAL A 59 5.87 -12.40 -6.48
CA VAL A 59 4.98 -12.48 -5.32
C VAL A 59 4.05 -11.27 -5.32
N LEU A 60 2.75 -11.53 -5.30
CA LEU A 60 1.71 -10.53 -5.14
C LEU A 60 1.00 -10.78 -3.80
N ARG A 61 0.84 -9.73 -3.00
CA ARG A 61 0.07 -9.74 -1.75
C ARG A 61 -1.04 -8.72 -1.86
N GLY A 62 -2.27 -9.13 -1.64
CA GLY A 62 -3.42 -8.24 -1.68
C GLY A 62 -4.52 -8.68 -2.65
N LEU A 63 -5.58 -7.88 -2.78
CA LEU A 63 -5.78 -6.58 -2.11
C LEU A 63 -6.41 -6.78 -0.73
N HIS A 64 -5.85 -6.19 0.33
CA HIS A 64 -6.27 -6.40 1.73
C HIS A 64 -6.76 -5.14 2.42
N PHE A 65 -7.73 -5.30 3.31
CA PHE A 65 -8.22 -4.26 4.23
C PHE A 65 -8.72 -4.88 5.54
N GLN A 66 -9.00 -4.04 6.54
CA GLN A 66 -9.66 -4.41 7.79
C GLN A 66 -11.06 -3.79 7.80
N LYS A 67 -12.09 -4.57 8.13
CA LYS A 67 -13.50 -4.19 7.94
C LYS A 67 -14.00 -3.23 9.03
N ASN A 68 -13.84 -3.61 10.29
CA ASN A 68 -14.31 -2.86 11.47
C ASN A 68 -13.18 -2.09 12.16
N PHE A 69 -11.93 -2.54 11.99
CA PHE A 69 -10.72 -1.91 12.54
C PHE A 69 -9.81 -1.39 11.42
N PRO A 70 -10.30 -0.48 10.54
CA PRO A 70 -9.53 -0.01 9.41
C PRO A 70 -8.25 0.71 9.88
N GLN A 71 -7.18 0.52 9.12
CA GLN A 71 -5.85 1.04 9.39
C GLN A 71 -5.42 2.01 8.30
N ASP A 72 -4.76 3.09 8.70
CA ASP A 72 -3.90 3.82 7.78
C ASP A 72 -2.57 3.08 7.72
N LYS A 73 -1.94 3.09 6.55
CA LYS A 73 -0.64 2.46 6.30
C LYS A 73 0.35 3.47 5.77
N LEU A 74 1.59 3.41 6.25
CA LEU A 74 2.74 4.06 5.63
C LEU A 74 3.73 2.99 5.22
N VAL A 75 3.90 2.83 3.90
CA VAL A 75 4.56 1.65 3.32
C VAL A 75 5.76 2.03 2.46
N ARG A 76 6.77 1.15 2.37
CA ARG A 76 7.97 1.36 1.54
C ARG A 76 8.75 0.07 1.28
N ALA A 77 9.57 0.09 0.23
CA ALA A 77 10.60 -0.92 0.00
C ALA A 77 11.95 -0.50 0.64
N ILE A 78 12.48 -1.34 1.52
CA ILE A 78 13.82 -1.19 2.12
C ILE A 78 14.88 -1.75 1.19
N LYS A 79 14.55 -2.85 0.49
CA LYS A 79 15.40 -3.54 -0.49
C LYS A 79 14.55 -3.90 -1.70
N GLY A 80 15.17 -3.92 -2.87
CA GLY A 80 14.50 -4.28 -4.12
C GLY A 80 13.46 -3.25 -4.53
N GLU A 81 12.48 -3.73 -5.28
CA GLU A 81 11.46 -2.91 -5.92
C GLU A 81 10.11 -3.64 -5.97
N VAL A 82 9.04 -2.90 -5.67
CA VAL A 82 7.65 -3.36 -5.75
C VAL A 82 6.80 -2.34 -6.50
N PHE A 83 5.75 -2.82 -7.15
CA PHE A 83 4.61 -2.00 -7.58
C PHE A 83 3.54 -2.09 -6.51
N ASP A 84 3.29 -0.98 -5.81
CA ASP A 84 2.33 -0.88 -4.70
C ASP A 84 1.04 -0.21 -5.16
N VAL A 85 -0.10 -0.73 -4.73
CA VAL A 85 -1.43 -0.36 -5.20
C VAL A 85 -2.36 -0.11 -4.02
N ALA A 86 -3.12 0.98 -4.10
CA ALA A 86 -4.25 1.25 -3.22
C ALA A 86 -5.54 1.38 -4.05
N VAL A 87 -6.63 0.78 -3.55
CA VAL A 87 -7.98 0.86 -4.13
C VAL A 87 -8.92 1.54 -3.15
N ASP A 88 -9.64 2.55 -3.60
CA ASP A 88 -10.57 3.31 -2.79
C ASP A 88 -11.86 2.51 -2.54
N LEU A 89 -12.09 2.13 -1.28
CA LEU A 89 -13.30 1.43 -0.84
C LEU A 89 -14.20 2.32 0.04
N ARG A 90 -13.99 3.64 0.03
CA ARG A 90 -14.80 4.59 0.82
C ARG A 90 -16.15 4.80 0.16
N GLU A 91 -17.20 4.37 0.82
CA GLU A 91 -18.58 4.55 0.36
C GLU A 91 -18.89 6.04 0.18
N GLY A 92 -19.47 6.40 -0.97
CA GLY A 92 -19.77 7.79 -1.33
C GLY A 92 -18.57 8.59 -1.88
N SER A 93 -17.37 8.02 -1.92
CA SER A 93 -16.23 8.64 -2.59
C SER A 93 -16.48 8.78 -4.09
N ALA A 94 -16.09 9.94 -4.66
CA ALA A 94 -16.10 10.16 -6.11
C ALA A 94 -15.16 9.21 -6.86
N THR A 95 -14.18 8.64 -6.16
CA THR A 95 -13.19 7.69 -6.70
C THR A 95 -13.42 6.27 -6.19
N PHE A 96 -14.59 5.93 -5.65
CA PHE A 96 -14.89 4.57 -5.19
C PHE A 96 -14.64 3.53 -6.30
N GLY A 97 -13.90 2.47 -5.97
CA GLY A 97 -13.47 1.42 -6.90
C GLY A 97 -12.30 1.80 -7.81
N LYS A 98 -11.81 3.05 -7.77
CA LYS A 98 -10.60 3.47 -8.49
C LYS A 98 -9.36 3.07 -7.72
N TRP A 99 -8.28 2.86 -8.45
CA TRP A 99 -6.98 2.47 -7.91
C TRP A 99 -5.90 3.47 -8.29
N PHE A 100 -4.85 3.51 -7.49
CA PHE A 100 -3.61 4.26 -7.77
C PHE A 100 -2.42 3.34 -7.50
N GLY A 101 -1.45 3.33 -8.42
CA GLY A 101 -0.24 2.53 -8.32
C GLY A 101 1.02 3.38 -8.27
N VAL A 102 2.02 2.93 -7.52
CA VAL A 102 3.33 3.59 -7.41
C VAL A 102 4.45 2.56 -7.28
N VAL A 103 5.56 2.83 -7.97
CA VAL A 103 6.78 2.04 -7.78
C VAL A 103 7.49 2.50 -6.51
N LEU A 104 7.71 1.57 -5.57
CA LEU A 104 8.48 1.80 -4.35
C LEU A 104 9.74 0.96 -4.41
N SER A 105 10.90 1.60 -4.28
CA SER A 105 12.18 0.90 -4.36
C SER A 105 13.18 1.40 -3.34
N ALA A 106 14.16 0.53 -3.06
CA ALA A 106 15.33 0.91 -2.30
C ALA A 106 16.15 2.01 -2.99
N GLU A 107 15.96 2.27 -4.28
CA GLU A 107 16.66 3.34 -4.98
C GLU A 107 15.91 4.67 -4.86
N ASN A 108 14.60 4.68 -5.14
CA ASN A 108 13.80 5.90 -5.15
C ASN A 108 13.43 6.40 -3.74
N LYS A 109 13.54 5.53 -2.72
CA LYS A 109 13.25 5.81 -1.30
C LYS A 109 11.83 6.33 -1.03
N LYS A 110 10.93 6.22 -2.01
CA LYS A 110 9.54 6.68 -1.88
C LYS A 110 8.84 5.86 -0.80
N GLN A 111 7.91 6.52 -0.14
CA GLN A 111 6.94 5.92 0.75
C GLN A 111 5.55 6.22 0.21
N PHE A 112 4.61 5.34 0.50
CA PHE A 112 3.22 5.54 0.10
C PHE A 112 2.34 5.50 1.34
N PHE A 113 1.59 6.57 1.53
CA PHE A 113 0.61 6.68 2.60
C PHE A 113 -0.77 6.36 2.05
N ILE A 114 -1.44 5.42 2.72
CA ILE A 114 -2.74 4.87 2.34
C ILE A 114 -3.65 5.05 3.57
N PRO A 115 -4.68 5.90 3.51
CA PRO A 115 -5.54 6.12 4.65
C PRO A 115 -6.54 4.97 4.82
N LYS A 116 -7.25 4.97 5.95
CA LYS A 116 -8.38 4.08 6.21
C LYS A 116 -9.40 4.10 5.07
N GLY A 117 -10.06 2.96 4.86
CA GLY A 117 -11.08 2.80 3.82
C GLY A 117 -10.52 2.46 2.43
N PHE A 118 -9.25 2.06 2.36
CA PHE A 118 -8.63 1.55 1.14
C PHE A 118 -8.30 0.06 1.27
N ALA A 119 -8.38 -0.67 0.17
CA ALA A 119 -7.68 -1.94 0.03
C ALA A 119 -6.26 -1.70 -0.50
N HIS A 120 -5.30 -2.48 -0.03
CA HIS A 120 -3.88 -2.30 -0.34
C HIS A 120 -3.25 -3.62 -0.77
N GLY A 121 -2.36 -3.58 -1.75
CA GLY A 121 -1.52 -4.71 -2.13
C GLY A 121 -0.27 -4.26 -2.88
N PHE A 122 0.65 -5.20 -3.10
CA PHE A 122 1.84 -4.95 -3.90
C PHE A 122 2.30 -6.20 -4.64
N MET A 123 3.03 -5.99 -5.73
CA MET A 123 3.72 -7.04 -6.48
C MET A 123 5.22 -6.77 -6.51
N VAL A 124 6.03 -7.79 -6.24
CA VAL A 124 7.49 -7.68 -6.28
C VAL A 124 8.00 -7.74 -7.72
N MET A 125 8.70 -6.69 -8.16
CA MET A 125 9.24 -6.58 -9.53
C MET A 125 10.70 -7.04 -9.63
N SER A 126 11.51 -6.76 -8.61
CA SER A 126 12.90 -7.23 -8.51
C SER A 126 12.99 -8.70 -8.09
N ASP A 127 14.15 -9.35 -8.23
CA ASP A 127 14.39 -10.73 -7.76
C ASP A 127 13.98 -10.97 -6.29
N TYR A 128 14.12 -9.93 -5.47
CA TYR A 128 13.80 -9.95 -4.05
C TYR A 128 13.52 -8.54 -3.52
N ALA A 129 12.46 -8.38 -2.72
CA ALA A 129 12.16 -7.13 -2.02
C ALA A 129 11.92 -7.35 -0.52
N GLU A 130 12.37 -6.39 0.28
CA GLU A 130 11.98 -6.23 1.68
C GLU A 130 11.07 -5.02 1.79
N PHE A 131 9.86 -5.27 2.28
CA PHE A 131 8.80 -4.29 2.35
C PHE A 131 8.43 -4.04 3.81
N ALA A 132 8.49 -2.79 4.24
CA ALA A 132 8.18 -2.38 5.61
C ALA A 132 7.01 -1.42 5.63
N TYR A 133 6.16 -1.57 6.64
CA TYR A 133 4.97 -0.74 6.77
C TYR A 133 4.58 -0.50 8.22
N LYS A 134 4.07 0.70 8.46
CA LYS A 134 3.48 1.13 9.72
C LYS A 134 1.97 1.10 9.63
N CYS A 135 1.29 0.74 10.72
CA CYS A 135 -0.18 0.77 10.82
C CYS A 135 -0.64 1.62 12.01
N THR A 136 -1.80 2.27 11.86
CA THR A 136 -2.44 3.07 12.94
C THR A 136 -3.35 2.28 13.87
N ASP A 137 -3.47 0.98 13.66
CA ASP A 137 -4.16 0.05 14.56
C ASP A 137 -3.46 -1.31 14.57
N PHE A 138 -3.80 -2.15 15.54
CA PHE A 138 -3.28 -3.52 15.66
C PHE A 138 -3.90 -4.44 14.61
N TYR A 139 -3.20 -5.51 14.26
CA TYR A 139 -3.76 -6.55 13.38
C TYR A 139 -4.88 -7.33 14.08
N HIS A 140 -6.07 -7.36 13.46
CA HIS A 140 -7.19 -8.22 13.87
C HIS A 140 -7.40 -9.32 12.83
N PRO A 141 -6.98 -10.58 13.10
CA PRO A 141 -7.07 -11.68 12.14
C PRO A 141 -8.48 -11.92 11.62
N ASP A 142 -9.48 -11.84 12.51
CA ASP A 142 -10.89 -12.13 12.20
C ASP A 142 -11.59 -10.96 11.47
N ASP A 143 -10.93 -9.80 11.36
CA ASP A 143 -11.48 -8.60 10.71
C ASP A 143 -10.93 -8.40 9.29
N GLU A 144 -10.04 -9.27 8.85
CA GLU A 144 -9.43 -9.19 7.52
C GLU A 144 -10.49 -9.36 6.42
N GLY A 145 -10.42 -8.47 5.44
CA GLY A 145 -11.11 -8.58 4.17
C GLY A 145 -10.12 -8.49 3.02
N GLY A 146 -10.57 -8.92 1.85
CA GLY A 146 -9.82 -8.71 0.63
C GLY A 146 -10.70 -8.64 -0.60
N ILE A 147 -10.12 -8.07 -1.65
CA ILE A 147 -10.66 -8.05 -3.01
C ILE A 147 -9.70 -8.82 -3.91
N LEU A 148 -10.25 -9.56 -4.86
CA LEU A 148 -9.50 -10.25 -5.88
C LEU A 148 -8.53 -9.28 -6.58
N PHE A 149 -7.24 -9.61 -6.63
CA PHE A 149 -6.22 -8.71 -7.20
C PHE A 149 -6.48 -8.36 -8.67
N LYS A 150 -7.10 -9.28 -9.41
CA LYS A 150 -7.49 -9.15 -10.83
C LYS A 150 -8.97 -8.86 -11.02
N ASP A 151 -9.57 -8.19 -10.04
CA ASP A 151 -10.96 -7.77 -10.14
C ASP A 151 -11.20 -6.94 -11.44
N PRO A 152 -12.15 -7.34 -12.29
CA PRO A 152 -12.35 -6.70 -13.59
C PRO A 152 -13.00 -5.32 -13.51
N GLU A 153 -13.65 -4.97 -12.39
CA GLU A 153 -14.27 -3.66 -12.19
C GLU A 153 -13.23 -2.62 -11.74
N ILE A 154 -12.30 -3.03 -10.87
CA ILE A 154 -11.16 -2.21 -10.47
C ILE A 154 -10.17 -2.09 -11.64
N GLY A 155 -9.82 -3.22 -12.27
CA GLY A 155 -8.93 -3.25 -13.43
C GLY A 155 -7.52 -2.75 -13.12
N VAL A 156 -6.90 -3.27 -12.05
CA VAL A 156 -5.50 -2.91 -11.72
C VAL A 156 -4.55 -3.43 -12.80
N GLU A 157 -3.73 -2.52 -13.34
CA GLU A 157 -2.71 -2.84 -14.33
C GLU A 157 -1.41 -3.28 -13.63
N TRP A 158 -1.40 -4.51 -13.13
CA TRP A 158 -0.21 -5.11 -12.51
C TRP A 158 0.88 -5.38 -13.56
N PRO A 159 2.16 -5.08 -13.29
CA PRO A 159 3.23 -5.15 -14.29
C PRO A 159 3.82 -6.56 -14.45
N TYR A 160 2.99 -7.55 -14.77
CA TYR A 160 3.41 -8.91 -15.15
C TYR A 160 3.15 -9.16 -16.63
N GLU A 161 3.95 -10.03 -17.25
CA GLU A 161 3.73 -10.43 -18.66
C GLU A 161 2.76 -11.62 -18.75
N ASP A 162 2.91 -12.59 -17.84
CA ASP A 162 2.08 -13.79 -17.76
C ASP A 162 1.62 -13.99 -16.30
N GLU A 163 0.33 -14.23 -16.09
CA GLU A 163 -0.25 -14.44 -14.75
C GLU A 163 0.37 -15.67 -14.04
N SER A 164 0.89 -16.64 -14.79
CA SER A 164 1.58 -17.81 -14.24
C SER A 164 2.92 -17.47 -13.55
N GLU A 165 3.45 -16.27 -13.75
CA GLU A 165 4.61 -15.75 -13.01
C GLU A 165 4.25 -15.29 -11.61
N LEU A 166 2.95 -15.11 -11.32
CA LEU A 166 2.50 -14.64 -10.03
C LEU A 166 2.54 -15.75 -8.99
N THR A 167 3.10 -15.43 -7.84
CA THR A 167 3.02 -16.27 -6.65
C THR A 167 2.08 -15.62 -5.64
N LEU A 168 0.91 -16.24 -5.44
CA LEU A 168 -0.14 -15.79 -4.54
C LEU A 168 -0.23 -16.72 -3.33
N SER A 169 -0.77 -16.21 -2.22
CA SER A 169 -1.20 -17.09 -1.13
C SER A 169 -2.53 -17.76 -1.46
N ASP A 170 -2.81 -18.91 -0.83
CA ASP A 170 -4.11 -19.59 -0.94
C ASP A 170 -5.29 -18.70 -0.53
N LYS A 171 -5.04 -17.70 0.32
CA LYS A 171 -6.05 -16.73 0.76
C LYS A 171 -6.33 -15.71 -0.33
N ASP A 172 -5.30 -15.23 -1.01
CA ASP A 172 -5.40 -14.19 -2.04
C ASP A 172 -6.08 -14.66 -3.32
N THR A 173 -6.10 -15.97 -3.56
CA THR A 173 -6.82 -16.58 -4.68
C THR A 173 -8.32 -16.76 -4.42
N LYS A 174 -8.79 -16.51 -3.18
CA LYS A 174 -10.16 -16.81 -2.74
C LYS A 174 -10.99 -15.56 -2.40
N TRP A 175 -10.41 -14.37 -2.51
CA TRP A 175 -11.15 -13.13 -2.29
C TRP A 175 -12.23 -12.92 -3.35
N GLY A 176 -13.34 -12.29 -2.95
CA GLY A 176 -14.42 -11.92 -3.84
C GLY A 176 -14.10 -10.69 -4.69
N THR A 177 -14.99 -10.37 -5.62
CA THR A 177 -14.89 -9.19 -6.48
C THR A 177 -15.33 -7.91 -5.76
N LEU A 178 -15.05 -6.75 -6.35
CA LEU A 178 -15.62 -5.47 -5.91
C LEU A 178 -17.16 -5.52 -5.99
N SER A 179 -17.71 -6.19 -6.99
CA SER A 179 -19.16 -6.40 -7.13
C SER A 179 -19.74 -7.19 -5.95
N ASP A 180 -19.06 -8.26 -5.51
CA ASP A 180 -19.46 -9.01 -4.31
C ASP A 180 -19.40 -8.12 -3.06
N TYR A 181 -18.31 -7.35 -2.91
CA TYR A 181 -18.15 -6.39 -1.81
C TYR A 181 -19.28 -5.36 -1.75
N LYS A 182 -19.66 -4.79 -2.90
CA LYS A 182 -20.77 -3.83 -3.01
C LYS A 182 -22.09 -4.46 -2.58
N LYS A 183 -22.37 -5.66 -3.06
CA LYS A 183 -23.59 -6.40 -2.77
C LYS A 183 -23.72 -6.70 -1.27
N ASP A 184 -22.65 -7.17 -0.64
CA ASP A 184 -22.64 -7.52 0.78
C ASP A 184 -22.88 -6.30 1.70
N ARG A 185 -22.52 -5.10 1.23
CA ARG A 185 -22.66 -3.84 1.98
C ARG A 185 -23.83 -2.97 1.54
N GLY A 186 -24.58 -3.38 0.50
CA GLY A 186 -25.65 -2.57 -0.07
C GLY A 186 -25.16 -1.27 -0.73
N VAL A 187 -23.90 -1.22 -1.15
CA VAL A 187 -23.29 -0.09 -1.86
C VAL A 187 -23.67 -0.21 -3.34
N LYS A 188 -24.06 0.90 -3.96
CA LYS A 188 -24.38 0.94 -5.40
C LYS A 188 -23.14 1.16 -6.24
#